data_AF-A0A7D7ZLY6-F1
#
_entry.id   AF-A0A7D7ZLY6-F1
#
_cell.length_a   1.000
_cell.length_b   1.000
_cell.length_c   1.000
_cell.angle_alpha   90.00
_cell.angle_beta   90.00
_cell.angle_gamma   90.00
#
_symmetry.space_group_name_H-M   'P 1'
#
loop_
_entity.id
_entity.type
_entity.pdbx_description
1 polymer ?
#
loop_
_entity_poly.entity_id
_entity_poly.type
_entity_poly.pdbx_seq_one_letter_code
_entity_poly.pdbx_strand_id
1 'polypeptide(L)'
;MLEILGTIGSNLLGLPGVLGLAVGMTTRNIGLASALGGIVGLVEAMLFAGLSVAHLTTVETLFSVTVGIVAGFCGSLIRRQGTTV
;
A
#
# COMPACT_ATOMS: atom_id res chain seq x y z
N MET A 1 -0.21 -4.02 -22.49
CA MET A 1 0.12 -2.73 -21.82
C MET A 1 -1.00 -2.19 -20.94
N LEU A 2 -2.29 -2.34 -21.31
CA LEU A 2 -3.40 -1.95 -20.43
C LEU A 2 -3.48 -2.77 -19.12
N GLU A 3 -3.16 -4.07 -19.13
CA GLU A 3 -3.14 -4.90 -17.91
C GLU A 3 -2.19 -4.36 -16.84
N ILE A 4 -0.93 -4.10 -17.20
CA ILE A 4 0.07 -3.57 -16.26
C ILE A 4 -0.37 -2.20 -15.72
N LEU A 5 -0.92 -1.34 -16.58
CA LEU A 5 -1.42 -0.03 -16.16
C LEU A 5 -2.66 -0.15 -15.26
N GLY A 6 -3.53 -1.13 -15.54
CA GLY A 6 -4.69 -1.48 -14.72
C GLY A 6 -4.29 -2.01 -13.35
N THR A 7 -3.29 -2.90 -13.27
CA THR A 7 -2.74 -3.44 -12.02
C THR A 7 -2.09 -2.34 -11.17
N ILE A 8 -1.34 -1.43 -11.77
CA ILE A 8 -0.73 -0.31 -11.05
C ILE A 8 -1.83 0.64 -10.55
N GLY A 9 -2.77 0.99 -11.42
CA GLY A 9 -3.89 1.88 -11.08
C GLY A 9 -4.79 1.30 -9.99
N SER A 10 -5.08 0.00 -10.03
CA SER A 10 -5.91 -0.68 -9.01
C SER A 10 -5.21 -0.73 -7.66
N ASN A 11 -3.89 -0.95 -7.61
CA ASN A 11 -3.12 -0.92 -6.36
C ASN A 11 -3.03 0.49 -5.76
N LEU A 12 -2.88 1.51 -6.62
CA LEU A 12 -2.81 2.92 -6.20
C LEU A 12 -4.15 3.48 -5.69
N LEU A 13 -5.26 3.15 -6.35
CA LEU A 13 -6.59 3.60 -5.95
C LEU A 13 -7.31 2.61 -5.01
N GLY A 14 -6.78 1.41 -4.86
CA GLY A 14 -7.33 0.34 -4.04
C GLY A 14 -6.92 0.41 -2.58
N LEU A 15 -7.13 -0.71 -1.89
CA LEU A 15 -6.80 -0.89 -0.48
C LEU A 15 -5.33 -0.53 -0.16
N PRO A 16 -4.31 -0.93 -0.93
CA PRO A 16 -2.90 -0.67 -0.58
C PRO A 16 -2.60 0.83 -0.56
N GLY A 17 -3.09 1.57 -1.57
CA GLY A 17 -2.94 3.01 -1.65
C GLY A 17 -3.75 3.75 -0.57
N VAL A 18 -5.05 3.52 -0.48
CA VAL A 18 -5.93 4.30 0.40
C VAL A 18 -5.73 3.95 1.87
N LEU A 19 -5.76 2.65 2.24
CA LEU A 19 -5.54 2.24 3.63
C LEU A 19 -4.08 2.39 4.02
N GLY A 20 -3.13 2.13 3.12
CA GLY A 20 -1.72 2.38 3.40
C GLY A 20 -1.48 3.85 3.78
N LEU A 21 -2.07 4.79 3.03
CA LEU A 21 -1.97 6.22 3.32
C LEU A 21 -2.71 6.60 4.62
N ALA A 22 -3.92 6.09 4.83
CA ALA A 22 -4.69 6.33 6.06
C ALA A 22 -3.94 5.82 7.31
N VAL A 23 -3.37 4.61 7.25
CA VAL A 23 -2.55 4.05 8.34
C VAL A 23 -1.28 4.86 8.51
N GLY A 24 -0.63 5.29 7.43
CA GLY A 24 0.52 6.20 7.50
C GLY A 24 0.20 7.50 8.23
N MET A 25 -1.00 8.07 8.01
CA MET A 25 -1.48 9.25 8.71
C MET A 25 -1.83 9.03 10.19
N THR A 26 -1.83 7.80 10.71
CA THR A 26 -2.00 7.57 12.16
C THR A 26 -0.68 7.74 12.92
N THR A 27 0.45 7.59 12.24
CA THR A 27 1.76 7.43 12.89
C THR A 27 2.73 8.56 12.48
N ARG A 28 3.51 9.10 13.43
CA ARG A 28 4.55 10.13 13.15
C ARG A 28 5.93 9.56 12.81
N ASN A 29 6.08 8.25 12.98
CA ASN A 29 7.31 7.52 12.69
C ASN A 29 7.23 6.93 11.28
N ILE A 30 8.08 7.45 10.40
CA ILE A 30 8.13 7.12 8.98
C ILE A 30 8.41 5.63 8.77
N GLY A 31 9.30 5.03 9.57
CA GLY A 31 9.66 3.62 9.45
C GLY A 31 8.50 2.68 9.81
N LEU A 32 7.79 2.99 10.90
CA LEU A 32 6.58 2.26 11.29
C LEU A 32 5.48 2.42 10.24
N ALA A 33 5.30 3.63 9.70
CA ALA A 33 4.31 3.90 8.67
C ALA A 33 4.57 3.13 7.37
N SER A 34 5.83 3.07 6.91
CA SER A 34 6.21 2.27 5.74
C SER A 34 6.03 0.76 6.00
N ALA A 35 6.37 0.28 7.19
CA ALA A 35 6.21 -1.13 7.53
C ALA A 35 4.72 -1.53 7.57
N LEU A 36 3.88 -0.71 8.20
CA LEU A 36 2.44 -0.93 8.25
C LEU A 36 1.80 -0.84 6.87
N GLY A 37 2.22 0.13 6.03
CA GLY A 37 1.78 0.23 4.65
C GLY A 37 2.14 -1.00 3.82
N GLY A 38 3.35 -1.54 3.97
CA GLY A 38 3.76 -2.79 3.33
C GLY A 38 2.97 -4.01 3.81
N ILE A 39 2.64 -4.08 5.10
CA ILE A 39 1.77 -5.13 5.66
C ILE A 39 0.36 -5.04 5.05
N VAL A 40 -0.20 -3.83 4.89
CA VAL A 40 -1.50 -3.64 4.23
C VAL A 40 -1.47 -4.16 2.79
N GLY A 41 -0.42 -3.87 2.03
CA GLY A 41 -0.26 -4.43 0.67
C GLY A 41 -0.14 -5.96 0.64
N LEU A 42 0.58 -6.55 1.60
CA LEU A 42 0.65 -8.02 1.74
C LEU A 42 -0.72 -8.64 2.05
N VAL A 43 -1.45 -8.06 3.01
CA VAL A 43 -2.77 -8.52 3.43
C VAL A 43 -3.77 -8.41 2.29
N GLU A 44 -3.73 -7.32 1.54
CA GLU A 44 -4.58 -7.09 0.38
C GLU A 44 -4.31 -8.09 -0.75
N ALA A 45 -3.05 -8.31 -1.09
CA ALA A 45 -2.68 -9.32 -2.09
C ALA A 45 -3.19 -10.72 -1.70
N MET A 46 -3.16 -11.07 -0.40
CA MET A 46 -3.72 -12.34 0.09
C MET A 46 -5.27 -12.38 0.03
N LEU A 47 -5.93 -11.26 0.32
CA LEU A 47 -7.39 -11.12 0.26
C LEU A 47 -7.93 -11.20 -1.17
N PHE A 48 -7.31 -10.47 -2.11
CA PHE A 48 -7.73 -10.44 -3.51
C PHE A 48 -7.40 -11.73 -4.26
N ALA A 49 -6.36 -12.45 -3.84
CA ALA A 49 -6.08 -13.80 -4.34
C ALA A 49 -7.10 -14.86 -3.89
N GLY A 50 -8.11 -14.49 -3.10
CA GLY A 50 -9.21 -15.36 -2.70
C GLY A 50 -8.76 -16.62 -1.95
N LEU A 51 -7.66 -16.55 -1.19
CA LEU A 51 -6.99 -17.68 -0.53
C LEU A 51 -6.46 -18.77 -1.49
N SER A 52 -6.49 -18.56 -2.81
CA SER A 52 -5.87 -19.44 -3.80
C SER A 52 -4.46 -18.95 -4.15
N VAL A 53 -3.47 -19.53 -3.48
CA VAL A 53 -2.03 -19.28 -3.68
C VAL A 53 -1.58 -19.54 -5.13
N ALA A 54 -2.38 -20.28 -5.92
CA ALA A 54 -2.11 -20.61 -7.32
C ALA A 54 -2.30 -19.44 -8.30
N HIS A 55 -3.04 -18.39 -7.93
CA HIS A 55 -3.25 -17.20 -8.77
C HIS A 55 -2.40 -16.01 -8.32
N LEU A 56 -1.56 -16.20 -7.31
CA LEU A 56 -0.69 -15.15 -6.79
C LEU A 56 0.43 -14.87 -7.79
N THR A 57 0.21 -13.93 -8.71
CA THR A 57 1.30 -13.50 -9.57
C THR A 57 2.30 -12.70 -8.73
N THR A 58 3.54 -13.16 -8.68
CA THR A 58 4.61 -12.55 -7.87
C THR A 58 4.76 -11.06 -8.15
N VAL A 59 4.45 -10.65 -9.38
CA VAL A 59 4.51 -9.27 -9.86
C VAL A 59 3.42 -8.40 -9.23
N GLU A 60 2.17 -8.88 -9.14
CA GLU A 60 1.07 -8.12 -8.52
C GLU A 60 1.31 -7.93 -7.01
N THR A 61 1.79 -8.97 -6.33
CA THR A 61 2.12 -8.88 -4.90
C THR A 61 3.26 -7.88 -4.67
N LEU A 62 4.26 -7.87 -5.54
CA LEU A 62 5.36 -6.91 -5.47
C LEU A 62 4.86 -5.47 -5.62
N PHE A 63 3.95 -5.23 -6.58
CA PHE A 63 3.34 -3.90 -6.78
C PHE A 63 2.45 -3.49 -5.59
N SER A 64 1.61 -4.38 -5.07
CA SER A 64 0.76 -4.07 -3.92
C SER A 64 1.59 -3.68 -2.68
N VAL A 65 2.66 -4.44 -2.38
CA VAL A 65 3.55 -4.15 -1.25
C VAL A 65 4.30 -2.84 -1.44
N THR A 66 4.86 -2.60 -2.63
CA THR A 66 5.61 -1.36 -2.90
C THR A 66 4.71 -0.13 -2.85
N VAL A 67 3.50 -0.21 -3.42
CA VAL A 67 2.50 0.88 -3.33
C VAL A 67 2.09 1.11 -1.88
N GLY A 68 1.84 0.04 -1.11
CA GLY A 68 1.53 0.15 0.32
C GLY A 68 2.63 0.84 1.13
N ILE A 69 3.90 0.49 0.91
CA ILE A 69 5.06 1.12 1.55
C ILE A 69 5.11 2.62 1.23
N VAL A 70 4.97 2.98 -0.05
CA VAL A 70 5.02 4.38 -0.50
C VAL A 70 3.83 5.17 0.04
N ALA A 71 2.64 4.58 0.03
CA ALA A 71 1.43 5.20 0.57
C ALA A 71 1.55 5.46 2.08
N GLY A 72 2.03 4.48 2.85
CA GLY A 72 2.30 4.61 4.28
C GLY A 72 3.35 5.68 4.58
N PHE A 73 4.43 5.71 3.81
CA PHE A 73 5.45 6.75 3.90
C PHE A 73 4.86 8.15 3.65
N CYS A 74 4.12 8.33 2.54
CA CYS A 74 3.45 9.59 2.21
C CYS A 74 2.46 10.03 3.29
N GLY A 75 1.63 9.13 3.83
CA GLY A 75 0.69 9.44 4.90
C GLY A 75 1.37 10.00 6.15
N SER A 76 2.53 9.42 6.53
CA SER A 76 3.30 9.91 7.68
C SER A 76 3.94 11.28 7.45
N LEU A 77 4.35 11.56 6.21
CA LEU A 77 4.87 12.88 5.81
C LEU A 77 3.78 13.94 5.85
N ILE A 78 2.58 13.63 5.34
CA ILE A 78 1.42 14.52 5.40
C ILE A 78 1.10 14.85 6.86
N ARG A 79 1.10 13.85 7.76
CA ARG A 79 0.89 14.09 9.19
C ARG A 79 1.98 14.95 9.82
N ARG A 80 3.25 14.74 9.48
CA ARG A 80 4.35 15.59 9.99
C ARG A 80 4.19 17.03 9.53
N GLN A 81 3.92 17.26 8.25
CA GLN A 81 3.70 18.59 7.70
C GLN A 81 2.43 19.27 8.25
N GLY A 82 1.36 18.51 8.47
CA GLY A 82 0.14 19.01 9.09
C GLY A 82 0.28 19.39 10.57
N THR A 83 1.39 19.02 11.23
CA THR A 83 1.70 19.43 12.61
C THR A 83 2.71 20.56 12.70
N THR A 84 3.22 21.03 11.55
CA THR A 84 4.12 22.19 11.45
C THR A 84 3.39 23.49 11.05
N VAL A 85 2.06 23.44 10.95
CA VAL A 85 1.17 24.62 10.85
C VAL A 85 0.61 25.00 12.21
#